data_AF-A0A482VM17-F1
#
_entry.id   AF-A0A482VM17-F1
#
_cell.length_a   1.000
_cell.length_b   1.000
_cell.length_c   1.000
_cell.angle_alpha   90.00
_cell.angle_beta   90.00
_cell.angle_gamma   90.00
#
_symmetry.space_group_name_H-M   'P 1'
#
loop_
_entity.id
_entity.type
_entity.pdbx_description
1 polymer ?
#
loop_
_entity_poly.entity_id
_entity_poly.type
_entity_poly.pdbx_seq_one_letter_code
_entity_poly.pdbx_strand_id
1 'polypeptide(L)'
;MLCGSTQLWPQPTGPVTLGSRAVTFNHQQLEFDTDTAEPARALLEQSFVAFNTNIISLVQNKDYLDKTTDIKRLVIKVTIVHSNVIRLKLNTNESYSLVIKPKEDEVVANITAKTFFGARHGLETLSQLIWWDDYEKNGMLKVLKGASIQDSPVFPYRGIMVDTARNFMSVESIKRVLVGMAANKLNVFHWHITDSQSFPLVSLRVPQLAKNGAYGPDMIYTPEEIRALVEFARIRGIRVILEVDTPAHAGNGWTWGPQEGLGELAVCVNERPWSLYCGEPPCGQLNPDNPNVYDVLEKLYRDLLELSGEDELFHLGGDEVNLECWSQHLQKSTTLLNYTDLHDLWGEFTLKALKRLDAANQGKKIPVVIMWSSNLSKRPYIGKYLDKKNVVVQSWGASQWPDTPDLMADGY
;
A
#
# COMPACT_ATOMS: atom_id res chain seq x y z
N MET A 1 18.71 17.13 -19.15
CA MET A 1 17.38 16.82 -19.70
C MET A 1 17.32 16.59 -21.22
N LEU A 2 17.93 17.41 -22.07
CA LEU A 2 17.69 17.40 -23.53
C LEU A 2 18.67 16.56 -24.38
N CYS A 3 19.67 15.91 -23.78
CA CYS A 3 20.56 14.95 -24.45
C CYS A 3 20.43 13.57 -23.77
N GLY A 4 20.21 12.51 -24.56
CA GLY A 4 20.06 11.12 -24.09
C GLY A 4 18.63 10.57 -24.20
N SER A 5 18.42 9.34 -23.72
CA SER A 5 17.08 8.75 -23.56
C SER A 5 16.22 9.60 -22.61
N THR A 6 14.91 9.61 -22.83
CA THR A 6 13.91 10.39 -22.08
C THR A 6 14.15 10.31 -20.56
N GLN A 7 14.33 11.46 -19.88
CA GLN A 7 14.60 11.51 -18.43
C GLN A 7 13.34 11.32 -17.56
N LEU A 8 12.28 10.70 -18.10
CA LEU A 8 11.03 10.43 -17.40
C LEU A 8 11.10 9.04 -16.76
N TRP A 9 10.71 8.96 -15.49
CA TRP A 9 10.59 7.70 -14.77
C TRP A 9 9.30 7.61 -13.95
N PRO A 10 8.48 6.56 -14.11
CA PRO A 10 8.54 5.57 -15.17
C PRO A 10 8.39 6.20 -16.55
N GLN A 11 8.96 5.56 -17.59
CA GLN A 11 8.74 5.99 -18.97
C GLN A 11 7.25 5.87 -19.32
N PRO A 12 6.61 6.91 -19.90
CA PRO A 12 5.23 6.81 -20.32
C PRO A 12 4.99 5.68 -21.33
N THR A 13 3.85 5.02 -21.24
CA THR A 13 3.49 3.89 -22.11
C THR A 13 2.91 4.32 -23.45
N GLY A 14 2.35 5.52 -23.54
CA GLY A 14 1.76 6.09 -24.75
C GLY A 14 2.69 7.01 -25.53
N PRO A 15 2.15 7.74 -26.53
CA PRO A 15 2.92 8.71 -27.31
C PRO A 15 3.57 9.81 -26.45
N VAL A 16 4.86 10.04 -26.68
CA VAL A 16 5.65 11.09 -26.04
C VAL A 16 6.30 11.97 -27.09
N THR A 17 6.14 13.28 -26.96
CA THR A 17 6.86 14.29 -27.75
C THR A 17 7.36 15.36 -26.78
N LEU A 18 8.68 15.52 -26.70
CA LEU A 18 9.32 16.55 -25.88
C LEU A 18 9.95 17.61 -26.78
N GLY A 19 9.73 18.89 -26.47
CA GLY A 19 10.39 19.99 -27.14
C GLY A 19 11.86 20.09 -26.76
N SER A 20 12.65 20.70 -27.63
CA SER A 20 14.10 20.91 -27.44
C SER A 20 14.45 22.20 -26.68
N ARG A 21 13.46 22.93 -26.18
CA ARG A 21 13.65 24.23 -25.50
C ARG A 21 13.02 24.21 -24.12
N ALA A 22 13.67 24.92 -23.20
CA ALA A 22 13.20 25.17 -21.86
C ALA A 22 13.18 26.68 -21.59
N VAL A 23 12.41 27.08 -20.59
CA VAL A 23 12.27 28.48 -20.16
C VAL A 23 12.44 28.58 -18.66
N THR A 24 13.02 29.69 -18.21
CA THR A 24 13.22 30.00 -16.79
C THR A 24 11.97 30.60 -16.15
N PHE A 25 11.72 30.26 -14.89
CA PHE A 25 10.63 30.81 -14.08
C PHE A 25 11.00 30.84 -12.58
N ASN A 26 10.19 31.53 -11.79
CA ASN A 26 10.21 31.54 -10.32
C ASN A 26 8.98 30.77 -9.81
N HIS A 27 9.12 30.00 -8.73
CA HIS A 27 8.00 29.28 -8.11
C HIS A 27 6.79 30.18 -7.74
N GLN A 28 6.99 31.47 -7.48
CA GLN A 28 5.91 32.43 -7.23
C GLN A 28 5.07 32.76 -8.47
N GLN A 29 5.57 32.42 -9.67
CA GLN A 29 4.87 32.61 -10.95
C GLN A 29 4.01 31.40 -11.33
N LEU A 30 3.94 30.40 -10.44
CA LEU A 30 3.20 29.17 -10.65
C LEU A 30 1.74 29.40 -10.25
N GLU A 31 0.83 29.25 -11.20
CA GLU A 31 -0.60 29.41 -11.00
C GLU A 31 -1.32 28.08 -11.19
N PHE A 32 -2.32 27.84 -10.35
CA PHE A 32 -3.14 26.64 -10.41
C PHE A 32 -4.56 26.95 -10.83
N ASP A 33 -5.03 26.26 -11.85
CA ASP A 33 -6.38 26.37 -12.37
C ASP A 33 -6.97 24.97 -12.48
N THR A 34 -8.21 24.80 -11.99
CA THR A 34 -8.85 23.49 -11.92
C THR A 34 -10.24 23.55 -12.55
N ASP A 35 -10.47 22.61 -13.46
CA ASP A 35 -11.78 22.35 -14.06
C ASP A 35 -12.27 20.98 -13.58
N THR A 36 -12.67 20.95 -12.31
CA THR A 36 -13.26 19.78 -11.66
C THR A 36 -14.21 20.22 -10.56
N ALA A 37 -15.31 19.49 -10.41
CA ALA A 37 -16.22 19.66 -9.27
C ALA A 37 -15.66 18.97 -8.01
N GLU A 38 -16.30 19.22 -6.88
CA GLU A 38 -16.15 18.39 -5.68
C GLU A 38 -16.64 16.95 -5.94
N PRO A 39 -16.18 15.94 -5.17
CA PRO A 39 -15.13 16.01 -4.13
C PRO A 39 -13.68 15.92 -4.64
N ALA A 40 -13.44 15.66 -5.93
CA ALA A 40 -12.07 15.53 -6.46
C ALA A 40 -11.26 16.84 -6.38
N ARG A 41 -11.93 18.00 -6.43
CA ARG A 41 -11.27 19.30 -6.31
C ARG A 41 -10.48 19.45 -5.01
N ALA A 42 -11.09 19.20 -3.86
CA ALA A 42 -10.39 19.31 -2.56
C ALA A 42 -9.17 18.38 -2.44
N LEU A 43 -9.27 17.18 -3.03
CA LEU A 43 -8.16 16.23 -3.13
C LEU A 43 -7.02 16.76 -3.99
N LEU A 44 -7.38 17.27 -5.17
CA LEU A 44 -6.46 17.80 -6.15
C LEU A 44 -5.72 19.03 -5.61
N GLU A 45 -6.39 19.92 -4.89
CA GLU A 45 -5.78 21.07 -4.22
C GLU A 45 -4.72 20.62 -3.20
N GLN A 46 -4.99 19.58 -2.41
CA GLN A 46 -4.01 19.00 -1.49
C GLN A 46 -2.83 18.35 -2.20
N SER A 47 -3.06 17.60 -3.28
CA SER A 47 -1.98 17.04 -4.11
C SER A 47 -1.13 18.14 -4.75
N PHE A 48 -1.75 19.25 -5.13
CA PHE A 48 -1.05 20.38 -5.70
C PHE A 48 -0.15 21.09 -4.68
N VAL A 49 -0.58 21.21 -3.41
CA VAL A 49 0.30 21.68 -2.33
C VAL A 49 1.54 20.79 -2.24
N ALA A 50 1.38 19.47 -2.25
CA ALA A 50 2.52 18.54 -2.23
C ALA A 50 3.42 18.68 -3.46
N PHE A 51 2.84 18.84 -4.65
CA PHE A 51 3.58 19.12 -5.88
C PHE A 51 4.41 20.41 -5.75
N ASN A 52 3.80 21.50 -5.30
CA ASN A 52 4.49 22.79 -5.15
C ASN A 52 5.61 22.71 -4.09
N THR A 53 5.39 22.01 -2.98
CA THR A 53 6.44 21.73 -1.99
C THR A 53 7.63 21.02 -2.63
N ASN A 54 7.38 20.03 -3.50
CA ASN A 54 8.45 19.33 -4.21
C ASN A 54 9.20 20.28 -5.18
N ILE A 55 8.51 21.13 -5.93
CA ILE A 55 9.16 22.11 -6.82
C ILE A 55 10.05 23.08 -6.02
N ILE A 56 9.55 23.59 -4.88
CA ILE A 56 10.32 24.49 -4.01
C ILE A 56 11.56 23.76 -3.46
N SER A 57 11.47 22.46 -3.17
CA SER A 57 12.61 21.69 -2.66
C SER A 57 13.76 21.52 -3.66
N LEU A 58 13.53 21.76 -4.95
CA LEU A 58 14.59 21.75 -5.99
C LEU A 58 15.49 23.00 -5.90
N VAL A 59 15.02 24.08 -5.28
CA VAL A 59 15.70 25.37 -5.22
C VAL A 59 16.91 25.29 -4.31
N GLN A 60 18.10 25.56 -4.85
CA GLN A 60 19.35 25.53 -4.09
C GLN A 60 19.80 26.92 -3.61
N ASN A 61 19.35 27.99 -4.26
CA ASN A 61 19.67 29.37 -3.86
C ASN A 61 18.41 30.25 -3.91
N LYS A 62 18.12 30.97 -2.81
CA LYS A 62 16.94 31.84 -2.68
C LYS A 62 17.06 33.18 -3.41
N ASP A 63 18.26 33.62 -3.78
CA ASP A 63 18.50 34.90 -4.47
C ASP A 63 17.93 34.92 -5.91
N TYR A 64 17.42 33.78 -6.39
CA TYR A 64 16.81 33.67 -7.72
C TYR A 64 15.46 34.39 -7.87
N LEU A 65 14.82 34.76 -6.76
CA LEU A 65 13.48 35.36 -6.79
C LEU A 65 13.47 36.75 -7.47
N ASP A 66 14.55 37.50 -7.34
CA ASP A 66 14.69 38.86 -7.89
C ASP A 66 15.23 38.86 -9.34
N LYS A 67 15.55 37.68 -9.89
CA LYS A 67 16.12 37.55 -11.24
C LYS A 67 15.03 37.60 -12.31
N THR A 68 15.37 38.16 -13.47
CA THR A 68 14.47 38.17 -14.63
C THR A 68 14.28 36.75 -15.18
N THR A 69 13.05 36.38 -15.47
CA THR A 69 12.65 35.07 -16.03
C THR A 69 12.20 35.19 -17.48
N ASP A 70 12.17 34.06 -18.21
CA ASP A 70 11.74 34.03 -19.60
C ASP A 70 10.21 34.10 -19.76
N ILE A 71 9.48 33.74 -18.70
CA ILE A 71 8.00 33.75 -18.67
C ILE A 71 7.50 34.50 -17.45
N LYS A 72 6.31 35.11 -17.58
CA LYS A 72 5.62 35.80 -16.49
C LYS A 72 4.79 34.84 -15.63
N ARG A 73 4.26 33.78 -16.24
CA ARG A 73 3.40 32.79 -15.57
C ARG A 73 3.65 31.37 -16.10
N LEU A 74 3.65 30.41 -15.18
CA LEU A 74 3.50 28.98 -15.48
C LEU A 74 2.12 28.55 -14.96
N VAL A 75 1.17 28.39 -15.87
CA VAL A 75 -0.21 28.04 -15.52
C VAL A 75 -0.40 26.53 -15.62
N ILE A 76 -0.73 25.88 -14.51
CA ILE A 76 -1.03 24.45 -14.46
C ILE A 76 -2.56 24.32 -14.43
N LYS A 77 -3.12 23.85 -15.55
CA LYS A 77 -4.55 23.61 -15.70
C LYS A 77 -4.84 22.12 -15.59
N VAL A 78 -5.73 21.73 -14.68
CA VAL A 78 -6.08 20.33 -14.48
C VAL A 78 -7.58 20.12 -14.65
N THR A 79 -7.95 19.23 -15.57
CA THR A 79 -9.34 18.83 -15.83
C THR A 79 -9.55 17.37 -15.42
N ILE A 80 -10.56 17.10 -14.58
CA ILE A 80 -10.95 15.75 -14.16
C ILE A 80 -12.39 15.49 -14.60
N VAL A 81 -12.60 14.40 -15.34
CA VAL A 81 -13.92 14.07 -15.90
C VAL A 81 -14.86 13.47 -14.83
N HIS A 82 -14.38 12.54 -14.01
CA HIS A 82 -15.16 11.86 -12.98
C HIS A 82 -14.75 12.34 -11.58
N SER A 83 -15.34 13.45 -11.14
CA SER A 83 -14.99 14.09 -9.86
C SER A 83 -15.42 13.30 -8.61
N ASN A 84 -16.28 12.30 -8.76
CA ASN A 84 -16.77 11.45 -7.68
C ASN A 84 -15.82 10.29 -7.31
N VAL A 85 -14.81 9.99 -8.15
CA VAL A 85 -13.86 8.89 -7.90
C VAL A 85 -12.71 9.40 -7.02
N ILE A 86 -12.84 9.20 -5.70
CA ILE A 86 -11.93 9.72 -4.67
C ILE A 86 -11.22 8.65 -3.83
N ARG A 87 -11.46 7.38 -4.15
CA ARG A 87 -10.77 6.21 -3.58
C ARG A 87 -10.28 5.33 -4.72
N LEU A 88 -9.07 4.79 -4.55
CA LEU A 88 -8.44 3.95 -5.55
C LEU A 88 -9.02 2.53 -5.44
N LYS A 89 -9.42 1.99 -6.59
CA LYS A 89 -9.92 0.62 -6.80
C LYS A 89 -9.07 -0.05 -7.89
N LEU A 90 -9.06 -1.38 -7.98
CA LEU A 90 -8.32 -2.11 -9.01
C LEU A 90 -8.69 -1.69 -10.45
N ASN A 91 -9.95 -1.30 -10.68
CA ASN A 91 -10.43 -0.85 -11.98
C ASN A 91 -10.36 0.68 -12.18
N THR A 92 -9.75 1.42 -11.24
CA THR A 92 -9.68 2.88 -11.33
C THR A 92 -8.84 3.29 -12.53
N ASN A 93 -9.39 4.19 -13.35
CA ASN A 93 -8.66 4.69 -14.49
C ASN A 93 -7.60 5.71 -14.05
N GLU A 94 -6.33 5.30 -14.14
CA GLU A 94 -5.15 6.10 -13.80
C GLU A 94 -4.50 6.77 -15.02
N SER A 95 -5.17 6.80 -16.18
CA SER A 95 -4.62 7.42 -17.40
C SER A 95 -4.72 8.94 -17.40
N TYR A 96 -3.78 9.59 -18.09
CA TYR A 96 -3.77 11.05 -18.26
C TYR A 96 -3.15 11.47 -19.60
N SER A 97 -3.43 12.71 -19.99
CA SER A 97 -2.77 13.44 -21.06
C SER A 97 -2.17 14.72 -20.48
N LEU A 98 -0.90 14.98 -20.76
CA LEU A 98 -0.18 16.20 -20.37
C LEU A 98 0.28 16.92 -21.64
N VAL A 99 -0.13 18.17 -21.81
CA VAL A 99 0.26 19.03 -22.94
C VAL A 99 0.79 20.35 -22.40
N ILE A 100 2.06 20.61 -22.65
CA ILE A 100 2.73 21.88 -22.33
C ILE A 100 2.87 22.68 -23.61
N LYS A 101 2.36 23.91 -23.62
CA LYS A 101 2.45 24.83 -24.77
C LYS A 101 2.80 26.25 -24.32
N PRO A 102 3.57 27.00 -25.12
CA PRO A 102 3.75 28.42 -24.88
C PRO A 102 2.50 29.19 -25.28
N LYS A 103 2.21 30.27 -24.55
CA LYS A 103 1.15 31.23 -24.85
C LYS A 103 1.67 32.63 -24.53
N GLU A 104 2.13 33.36 -25.54
CA GLU A 104 2.78 34.67 -25.36
C GLU A 104 3.94 34.61 -24.35
N ASP A 105 3.85 35.38 -23.26
CA ASP A 105 4.81 35.41 -22.14
C ASP A 105 4.53 34.33 -21.07
N GLU A 106 3.71 33.33 -21.37
CA GLU A 106 3.32 32.26 -20.46
C GLU A 106 3.68 30.88 -21.01
N VAL A 107 3.76 29.91 -20.11
CA VAL A 107 3.65 28.49 -20.45
C VAL A 107 2.42 27.92 -19.75
N VAL A 108 1.61 27.17 -20.50
CA VAL A 108 0.42 26.50 -19.98
C VAL A 108 0.63 25.00 -20.04
N ALA A 109 0.60 24.34 -18.88
CA ALA A 109 0.61 22.89 -18.74
C ALA A 109 -0.83 22.41 -18.50
N ASN A 110 -1.44 21.80 -19.52
CA ASN A 110 -2.78 21.22 -19.43
C ASN A 110 -2.68 19.72 -19.12
N ILE A 111 -3.25 19.31 -17.99
CA ILE A 111 -3.41 17.91 -17.59
C ILE A 111 -4.89 17.55 -17.69
N THR A 112 -5.21 16.52 -18.44
CA THR A 112 -6.57 15.97 -18.53
C THR A 112 -6.55 14.51 -18.13
N ALA A 113 -7.44 14.12 -17.22
CA ALA A 113 -7.54 12.75 -16.75
C ALA A 113 -9.00 12.35 -16.48
N LYS A 114 -9.29 11.05 -16.54
CA LYS A 114 -10.63 10.56 -16.18
C LYS A 114 -10.92 10.68 -14.69
N THR A 115 -9.91 10.47 -13.85
CA THR A 115 -10.04 10.50 -12.39
C THR A 115 -8.94 11.35 -11.77
N PHE A 116 -9.11 11.69 -10.49
CA PHE A 116 -8.07 12.32 -9.68
C PHE A 116 -6.72 11.59 -9.74
N PHE A 117 -6.73 10.26 -9.74
CA PHE A 117 -5.50 9.45 -9.71
C PHE A 117 -4.67 9.60 -10.98
N GLY A 118 -5.32 9.66 -12.15
CA GLY A 118 -4.64 9.99 -13.40
C GLY A 118 -4.09 11.42 -13.40
N ALA A 119 -4.86 12.38 -12.90
CA ALA A 119 -4.40 13.78 -12.81
C ALA A 119 -3.18 13.92 -11.89
N ARG A 120 -3.15 13.20 -10.76
CA ARG A 120 -1.99 13.12 -9.85
C ARG A 120 -0.75 12.55 -10.55
N HIS A 121 -0.90 11.52 -11.38
CA HIS A 121 0.22 10.97 -12.18
C HIS A 121 0.70 11.97 -13.25
N GLY A 122 -0.22 12.76 -13.80
CA GLY A 122 0.10 13.87 -14.69
C GLY A 122 0.92 14.97 -13.99
N LEU A 123 0.54 15.34 -12.77
CA LEU A 123 1.32 16.28 -11.94
C LEU A 123 2.71 15.72 -11.62
N GLU A 124 2.81 14.43 -11.29
CA GLU A 124 4.11 13.79 -11.06
C GLU A 124 4.98 13.82 -12.32
N THR A 125 4.41 13.58 -13.50
CA THR A 125 5.16 13.62 -14.75
C THR A 125 5.56 15.04 -15.12
N LEU A 126 4.71 16.04 -14.83
CA LEU A 126 5.05 17.45 -14.99
C LEU A 126 6.21 17.86 -14.08
N SER A 127 6.28 17.34 -12.85
CA SER A 127 7.36 17.65 -11.90
C SER A 127 8.73 17.26 -12.48
N GLN A 128 8.79 16.15 -13.20
CA GLN A 128 10.00 15.64 -13.86
C GLN A 128 10.41 16.46 -15.09
N LEU A 129 9.54 17.35 -15.58
CA LEU A 129 9.85 18.31 -16.65
C LEU A 129 10.29 19.67 -16.10
N ILE A 130 10.38 19.80 -14.77
CA ILE A 130 10.84 20.96 -14.04
C ILE A 130 12.16 20.59 -13.33
N TRP A 131 13.15 21.48 -13.40
CA TRP A 131 14.43 21.27 -12.72
C TRP A 131 15.08 22.58 -12.31
N TRP A 132 16.05 22.48 -11.42
CA TRP A 132 16.93 23.58 -11.07
C TRP A 132 18.19 23.56 -11.95
N ASP A 133 18.53 24.70 -12.55
CA ASP A 133 19.70 24.89 -13.39
C ASP A 133 20.67 25.88 -12.72
N ASP A 134 21.78 25.35 -12.18
CA ASP A 134 22.80 26.13 -11.46
C ASP A 134 23.55 27.11 -12.35
N TYR A 135 23.64 26.83 -13.66
CA TYR A 135 24.44 27.62 -14.59
C TYR A 135 23.66 28.79 -15.16
N GLU A 136 22.35 28.63 -15.32
CA GLU A 136 21.47 29.67 -15.83
C GLU A 136 21.34 30.80 -14.81
N LYS A 137 21.94 31.96 -15.12
CA LYS A 137 21.87 33.17 -14.28
C LYS A 137 22.27 32.89 -12.81
N ASN A 138 23.23 32.00 -12.55
CA ASN A 138 23.64 31.53 -11.21
C ASN A 138 22.50 30.88 -10.40
N GLY A 139 21.71 30.00 -11.03
CA GLY A 139 20.63 29.25 -10.37
C GLY A 139 19.24 29.78 -10.68
N MET A 140 18.46 29.01 -11.44
CA MET A 140 17.05 29.27 -11.79
C MET A 140 16.26 27.96 -11.95
N LEU A 141 14.95 28.00 -11.68
CA LEU A 141 14.05 26.92 -12.10
C LEU A 141 13.80 27.00 -13.61
N LYS A 142 13.75 25.84 -14.26
CA LYS A 142 13.42 25.67 -15.68
C LYS A 142 12.31 24.66 -15.86
N VAL A 143 11.50 24.89 -16.89
CA VAL A 143 10.47 23.96 -17.37
C VAL A 143 10.58 23.81 -18.88
N LEU A 144 10.26 22.63 -19.43
CA LEU A 144 10.16 22.47 -20.88
C LEU A 144 9.11 23.43 -21.46
N LYS A 145 9.45 24.09 -22.58
CA LYS A 145 8.55 25.03 -23.26
C LYS A 145 7.43 24.33 -24.04
N GLY A 146 7.64 23.07 -24.40
CA GLY A 146 6.67 22.28 -25.15
C GLY A 146 6.80 20.79 -24.86
N ALA A 147 5.67 20.12 -24.62
CA ALA A 147 5.59 18.67 -24.45
C ALA A 147 4.18 18.17 -24.76
N SER A 148 4.07 16.92 -25.20
CA SER A 148 2.81 16.18 -25.34
C SER A 148 3.05 14.74 -24.89
N ILE A 149 2.34 14.30 -23.85
CA ILE A 149 2.50 12.98 -23.24
C ILE A 149 1.11 12.38 -23.04
N GLN A 150 0.94 11.13 -23.44
CA GLN A 150 -0.20 10.29 -23.05
C GLN A 150 0.34 9.07 -22.33
N ASP A 151 -0.30 8.68 -21.24
CA ASP A 151 0.23 7.64 -20.37
C ASP A 151 -0.88 6.90 -19.61
N SER A 152 -0.61 5.64 -19.31
CA SER A 152 -1.45 4.79 -18.49
C SER A 152 -0.65 3.60 -17.94
N PRO A 153 -0.92 3.13 -16.72
CA PRO A 153 -0.26 1.96 -16.19
C PRO A 153 -0.75 0.67 -16.87
N VAL A 154 0.15 -0.29 -17.09
CA VAL A 154 -0.20 -1.63 -17.59
C VAL A 154 -0.90 -2.46 -16.51
N PHE A 155 -0.40 -2.38 -15.27
CA PHE A 155 -0.91 -3.16 -14.13
C PHE A 155 -1.54 -2.24 -13.08
N PRO A 156 -2.73 -2.57 -12.55
CA PRO A 156 -3.43 -1.73 -11.57
C PRO A 156 -2.90 -1.86 -10.15
N TYR A 157 -2.20 -2.96 -9.82
CA TYR A 157 -1.56 -3.16 -8.52
C TYR A 157 -0.05 -2.98 -8.67
N ARG A 158 0.51 -1.94 -8.05
CA ARG A 158 1.95 -1.62 -8.08
C ARG A 158 2.40 -1.31 -6.65
N GLY A 159 2.76 -2.36 -5.93
CA GLY A 159 2.91 -2.32 -4.48
C GLY A 159 4.35 -2.25 -3.95
N ILE A 160 4.48 -1.74 -2.73
CA ILE A 160 5.62 -2.01 -1.84
C ILE A 160 5.05 -2.60 -0.55
N MET A 161 5.61 -3.72 -0.12
CA MET A 161 5.39 -4.23 1.23
C MET A 161 6.45 -3.67 2.18
N VAL A 162 6.01 -3.14 3.32
CA VAL A 162 6.90 -2.75 4.42
C VAL A 162 6.47 -3.47 5.69
N ASP A 163 7.42 -4.21 6.24
CA ASP A 163 7.33 -4.87 7.53
C ASP A 163 7.75 -3.90 8.63
N THR A 164 6.83 -3.63 9.56
CA THR A 164 7.08 -2.79 10.73
C THR A 164 6.93 -3.53 12.05
N ALA A 165 6.83 -4.85 11.99
CA ALA A 165 6.69 -5.73 13.14
C ALA A 165 8.02 -6.34 13.56
N ARG A 166 8.83 -6.78 12.59
CA ARG A 166 10.20 -7.27 12.84
C ARG A 166 11.08 -6.18 13.43
N ASN A 167 10.89 -4.95 13.00
CA ASN A 167 11.47 -3.75 13.59
C ASN A 167 10.47 -2.60 13.48
N PHE A 168 10.33 -1.81 14.55
CA PHE A 168 9.47 -0.63 14.52
C PHE A 168 10.01 0.44 13.56
N MET A 169 9.13 1.02 12.75
CA MET A 169 9.44 2.11 11.84
C MET A 169 8.61 3.35 12.19
N SER A 170 9.25 4.50 12.42
CA SER A 170 8.49 5.71 12.75
C SER A 170 7.52 6.12 11.63
N VAL A 171 6.37 6.71 11.99
CA VAL A 171 5.37 7.22 11.04
C VAL A 171 6.00 8.16 10.01
N GLU A 172 6.94 9.01 10.43
CA GLU A 172 7.68 9.89 9.51
C GLU A 172 8.53 9.13 8.50
N SER A 173 9.14 8.01 8.89
CA SER A 173 9.87 7.18 7.95
C SER A 173 8.94 6.52 6.93
N ILE A 174 7.76 6.07 7.36
CA ILE A 174 6.76 5.50 6.45
C ILE A 174 6.27 6.56 5.46
N LYS A 175 6.04 7.80 5.91
CA LYS A 175 5.73 8.93 5.01
C LYS A 175 6.79 9.14 3.94
N ARG A 176 8.08 9.00 4.26
CA ARG A 176 9.15 9.08 3.24
C ARG A 176 9.04 7.97 2.21
N VAL A 177 8.71 6.74 2.62
CA VAL A 177 8.46 5.63 1.68
C VAL A 177 7.30 5.98 0.75
N LEU A 178 6.19 6.48 1.29
CA LEU A 178 5.02 6.90 0.49
C LEU A 178 5.34 8.03 -0.49
N VAL A 179 6.22 8.96 -0.12
CA VAL A 179 6.73 10.00 -1.05
C VAL A 179 7.55 9.36 -2.19
N GLY A 180 8.42 8.41 -1.89
CA GLY A 180 9.18 7.67 -2.90
C GLY A 180 8.28 6.83 -3.82
N MET A 181 7.27 6.16 -3.27
CA MET A 181 6.26 5.41 -4.03
C MET A 181 5.50 6.31 -5.00
N ALA A 182 5.03 7.46 -4.51
CA ALA A 182 4.33 8.47 -5.29
C ALA A 182 5.16 8.97 -6.48
N ALA A 183 6.44 9.27 -6.26
CA ALA A 183 7.36 9.70 -7.32
C ALA A 183 7.54 8.63 -8.41
N ASN A 184 7.42 7.35 -8.04
CA ASN A 184 7.52 6.20 -8.94
C ASN A 184 6.16 5.70 -9.46
N LYS A 185 5.06 6.42 -9.19
CA LYS A 185 3.68 6.03 -9.55
C LYS A 185 3.25 4.66 -9.01
N LEU A 186 3.90 4.18 -7.94
CA LEU A 186 3.44 3.02 -7.16
C LEU A 186 2.20 3.43 -6.37
N ASN A 187 1.25 2.52 -6.22
CA ASN A 187 -0.11 2.87 -5.78
C ASN A 187 -0.66 1.96 -4.68
N VAL A 188 0.07 0.94 -4.22
CA VAL A 188 -0.33 0.10 -3.09
C VAL A 188 0.76 0.08 -2.02
N PHE A 189 0.43 0.57 -0.83
CA PHE A 189 1.24 0.39 0.36
C PHE A 189 0.71 -0.80 1.13
N HIS A 190 1.40 -1.93 1.02
CA HIS A 190 1.13 -3.13 1.79
C HIS A 190 1.90 -3.02 3.11
N TRP A 191 1.16 -2.72 4.17
CA TRP A 191 1.72 -2.54 5.49
C TRP A 191 1.58 -3.84 6.28
N HIS A 192 2.66 -4.62 6.30
CA HIS A 192 2.79 -5.79 7.15
C HIS A 192 3.08 -5.31 8.58
N ILE A 193 2.00 -5.09 9.34
CA ILE A 193 2.04 -4.26 10.55
C ILE A 193 2.28 -5.07 11.83
N THR A 194 2.10 -6.40 11.78
CA THR A 194 2.29 -7.31 12.91
C THR A 194 2.94 -8.62 12.46
N ASP A 195 3.74 -9.21 13.33
CA ASP A 195 4.36 -10.52 13.17
C ASP A 195 4.66 -11.11 14.56
N SER A 196 5.33 -12.25 14.64
CA SER A 196 5.64 -12.92 15.91
C SER A 196 6.51 -12.07 16.83
N GLN A 197 7.37 -11.22 16.26
CA GLN A 197 8.30 -10.39 17.01
C GLN A 197 7.61 -9.24 17.74
N SER A 198 6.61 -8.58 17.13
CA SER A 198 5.87 -7.50 17.80
C SER A 198 4.48 -7.23 17.22
N PHE A 199 3.63 -6.63 18.06
CA PHE A 199 2.30 -6.16 17.71
C PHE A 199 2.19 -4.64 17.99
N PRO A 200 2.64 -3.76 17.09
CA PRO A 200 2.62 -2.31 17.31
C PRO A 200 1.25 -1.66 17.03
N LEU A 201 0.35 -2.32 16.30
CA LEU A 201 -0.98 -1.79 15.96
C LEU A 201 -1.88 -1.67 17.21
N VAL A 202 -2.34 -0.46 17.51
CA VAL A 202 -3.32 -0.24 18.59
C VAL A 202 -4.74 -0.52 18.09
N SER A 203 -5.24 -1.71 18.41
CA SER A 203 -6.65 -2.07 18.24
C SER A 203 -7.50 -1.48 19.38
N LEU A 204 -8.56 -0.75 19.04
CA LEU A 204 -9.52 -0.23 20.03
C LEU A 204 -10.38 -1.35 20.61
N ARG A 205 -10.64 -2.40 19.82
CA ARG A 205 -11.51 -3.52 20.20
C ARG A 205 -10.76 -4.63 20.95
N VAL A 206 -9.45 -4.72 20.74
CA VAL A 206 -8.56 -5.70 21.38
C VAL A 206 -7.26 -5.02 21.84
N PRO A 207 -7.34 -4.06 22.79
CA PRO A 207 -6.19 -3.28 23.23
C PRO A 207 -5.07 -4.11 23.87
N GLN A 208 -5.38 -5.34 24.28
CA GLN A 208 -4.42 -6.29 24.85
C GLN A 208 -3.31 -6.66 23.86
N LEU A 209 -3.56 -6.63 22.54
CA LEU A 209 -2.57 -7.01 21.53
C LEU A 209 -1.34 -6.10 21.60
N ALA A 210 -1.52 -4.78 21.43
CA ALA A 210 -0.42 -3.83 21.53
C ALA A 210 0.19 -3.74 22.93
N LYS A 211 -0.65 -3.78 23.99
CA LYS A 211 -0.18 -3.71 25.38
C LYS A 211 0.81 -4.82 25.75
N ASN A 212 0.67 -6.00 25.14
CA ASN A 212 1.51 -7.17 25.42
C ASN A 212 2.47 -7.52 24.27
N GLY A 213 2.39 -6.81 23.14
CA GLY A 213 3.12 -7.16 21.91
C GLY A 213 4.01 -6.06 21.34
N ALA A 214 3.78 -4.79 21.67
CA ALA A 214 4.65 -3.71 21.20
C ALA A 214 6.03 -3.78 21.88
N TYR A 215 7.08 -3.37 21.17
CA TYR A 215 8.45 -3.31 21.72
C TYR A 215 8.59 -2.32 22.88
N GLY A 216 7.79 -1.26 22.87
CA GLY A 216 7.80 -0.21 23.86
C GLY A 216 6.53 0.65 23.77
N PRO A 217 6.23 1.45 24.80
CA PRO A 217 5.02 2.28 24.85
C PRO A 217 4.99 3.38 23.77
N ASP A 218 6.13 3.73 23.20
CA ASP A 218 6.31 4.70 22.11
C ASP A 218 6.55 4.05 20.73
N MET A 219 6.57 2.71 20.68
CA MET A 219 6.75 1.91 19.46
C MET A 219 5.42 1.28 19.03
N ILE A 220 4.41 2.13 18.90
CA ILE A 220 3.03 1.77 18.55
C ILE A 220 2.51 2.63 17.40
N TYR A 221 1.46 2.15 16.74
CA TYR A 221 0.68 2.91 15.77
C TYR A 221 -0.74 3.11 16.29
N THR A 222 -1.05 4.34 16.66
CA THR A 222 -2.39 4.72 17.14
C THR A 222 -3.40 4.78 16.00
N PRO A 223 -4.71 4.63 16.27
CA PRO A 223 -5.75 4.82 15.26
C PRO A 223 -5.67 6.16 14.53
N GLU A 224 -5.30 7.22 15.24
CA GLU A 224 -5.15 8.58 14.71
C GLU A 224 -3.98 8.67 13.74
N GLU A 225 -2.83 8.09 14.09
CA GLU A 225 -1.65 8.05 13.22
C GLU A 225 -1.91 7.25 11.95
N ILE A 226 -2.57 6.09 12.07
CA ILE A 226 -2.90 5.25 10.91
C ILE A 226 -3.85 6.00 9.98
N ARG A 227 -4.93 6.61 10.49
CA ARG A 227 -5.86 7.39 9.67
C ARG A 227 -5.17 8.58 8.99
N ALA A 228 -4.29 9.29 9.70
CA ALA A 228 -3.52 10.38 9.13
C ALA A 228 -2.57 9.89 8.03
N LEU A 229 -1.95 8.71 8.19
CA LEU A 229 -1.09 8.12 7.18
C LEU A 229 -1.88 7.63 5.96
N VAL A 230 -3.06 7.03 6.16
CA VAL A 230 -3.97 6.62 5.09
C VAL A 230 -4.39 7.84 4.26
N GLU A 231 -4.73 8.95 4.90
CA GLU A 231 -5.03 10.19 4.20
C GLU A 231 -3.81 10.75 3.45
N PHE A 232 -2.63 10.71 4.09
CA PHE A 232 -1.36 11.12 3.47
C PHE A 232 -1.02 10.27 2.23
N ALA A 233 -1.33 8.97 2.25
CA ALA A 233 -1.21 8.08 1.10
C ALA A 233 -2.27 8.39 0.02
N ARG A 234 -3.51 8.65 0.43
CA ARG A 234 -4.64 8.92 -0.48
C ARG A 234 -4.42 10.17 -1.33
N ILE A 235 -3.95 11.28 -0.76
CA ILE A 235 -3.61 12.49 -1.53
C ILE A 235 -2.45 12.26 -2.51
N ARG A 236 -1.71 11.16 -2.34
CA ARG A 236 -0.63 10.72 -3.21
C ARG A 236 -1.08 9.61 -4.19
N GLY A 237 -2.35 9.27 -4.22
CA GLY A 237 -2.85 8.20 -5.09
C GLY A 237 -2.34 6.81 -4.69
N ILE A 238 -2.06 6.61 -3.41
CA ILE A 238 -1.62 5.34 -2.83
C ILE A 238 -2.74 4.83 -1.93
N ARG A 239 -3.14 3.58 -2.11
CA ARG A 239 -4.02 2.85 -1.19
C ARG A 239 -3.20 2.16 -0.10
N VAL A 240 -3.77 1.94 1.07
CA VAL A 240 -3.09 1.30 2.21
C VAL A 240 -3.80 0.01 2.57
N ILE A 241 -3.09 -1.11 2.48
CA ILE A 241 -3.57 -2.42 2.93
C ILE A 241 -2.86 -2.73 4.22
N LEU A 242 -3.61 -2.93 5.30
CA LEU A 242 -3.06 -3.38 6.58
C LEU A 242 -3.15 -4.91 6.63
N GLU A 243 -2.01 -5.56 6.86
CA GLU A 243 -1.95 -7.00 7.05
C GLU A 243 -1.68 -7.34 8.50
N VAL A 244 -2.53 -8.19 9.08
CA VAL A 244 -2.21 -9.00 10.24
C VAL A 244 -2.13 -10.43 9.76
N ASP A 245 -0.92 -11.00 9.71
CA ASP A 245 -0.69 -12.33 9.19
C ASP A 245 -1.28 -13.40 10.12
N THR A 246 -1.97 -14.38 9.53
CA THR A 246 -2.60 -15.48 10.26
C THR A 246 -2.62 -16.76 9.42
N PRO A 247 -2.53 -17.96 10.03
CA PRO A 247 -2.40 -18.22 11.47
C PRO A 247 -0.96 -18.26 11.99
N ALA A 248 0.05 -18.33 11.13
CA ALA A 248 1.45 -18.22 11.55
C ALA A 248 1.76 -16.76 11.95
N HIS A 249 3.02 -16.46 12.27
CA HIS A 249 3.46 -15.09 12.54
C HIS A 249 2.64 -14.41 13.67
N ALA A 250 2.16 -15.21 14.63
CA ALA A 250 1.28 -14.78 15.72
C ALA A 250 1.91 -15.13 17.08
N GLY A 251 2.81 -14.27 17.54
CA GLY A 251 3.63 -14.46 18.74
C GLY A 251 3.33 -13.43 19.83
N ASN A 252 4.26 -12.48 20.02
CA ASN A 252 4.12 -11.43 21.02
C ASN A 252 2.83 -10.63 20.80
N GLY A 253 2.07 -10.41 21.87
CA GLY A 253 0.74 -9.81 21.81
C GLY A 253 -0.42 -10.82 21.83
N TRP A 254 -0.19 -12.13 21.64
CA TRP A 254 -1.26 -13.15 21.64
C TRP A 254 -1.37 -14.01 22.91
N THR A 255 -0.52 -13.77 23.91
CA THR A 255 -0.40 -14.62 25.12
C THR A 255 -1.27 -14.17 26.30
N TRP A 256 -2.10 -13.14 26.14
CA TRP A 256 -2.96 -12.57 27.19
C TRP A 256 -4.29 -13.33 27.40
N GLY A 257 -4.64 -14.22 26.45
CA GLY A 257 -5.92 -14.94 26.46
C GLY A 257 -6.22 -15.71 27.75
N PRO A 258 -5.26 -16.50 28.31
CA PRO A 258 -5.49 -17.23 29.55
C PRO A 258 -5.80 -16.35 30.76
N GLN A 259 -5.15 -15.18 30.89
CA GLN A 259 -5.40 -14.26 32.01
C GLN A 259 -6.81 -13.64 31.95
N GLU A 260 -7.39 -13.54 30.76
CA GLU A 260 -8.75 -13.04 30.53
C GLU A 260 -9.80 -14.16 30.40
N GLY A 261 -9.45 -15.42 30.70
CA GLY A 261 -10.37 -16.56 30.64
C GLY A 261 -10.75 -16.99 29.21
N LEU A 262 -10.01 -16.57 28.19
CA LEU A 262 -10.24 -16.94 26.79
C LEU A 262 -9.46 -18.19 26.35
N GLY A 263 -8.65 -18.77 27.24
CA GLY A 263 -7.73 -19.86 26.91
C GLY A 263 -6.57 -19.40 26.05
N GLU A 264 -5.78 -20.37 25.56
CA GLU A 264 -4.61 -20.10 24.73
C GLU A 264 -5.03 -19.65 23.32
N LEU A 265 -4.84 -18.37 22.99
CA LEU A 265 -5.17 -17.81 21.66
C LEU A 265 -4.09 -18.16 20.62
N ALA A 266 -2.85 -18.34 21.06
CA ALA A 266 -1.73 -18.80 20.26
C ALA A 266 -0.97 -19.91 20.99
N VAL A 267 -0.34 -20.79 20.22
CA VAL A 267 0.49 -21.91 20.68
C VAL A 267 1.91 -21.79 20.11
N CYS A 268 2.85 -22.53 20.69
CA CYS A 268 4.26 -22.54 20.30
C CYS A 268 4.96 -21.18 20.42
N VAL A 269 4.39 -20.25 21.20
CA VAL A 269 4.93 -18.90 21.35
C VAL A 269 6.27 -18.97 22.10
N ASN A 270 7.36 -18.52 21.48
CA ASN A 270 8.73 -18.59 22.01
C ASN A 270 9.28 -20.02 22.25
N GLU A 271 8.72 -21.03 21.59
CA GLU A 271 9.10 -22.42 21.84
C GLU A 271 10.53 -22.78 21.39
N ARG A 272 11.13 -23.76 22.07
CA ARG A 272 12.52 -24.16 21.84
C ARG A 272 12.68 -25.69 21.71
N PRO A 273 13.56 -26.18 20.81
CA PRO A 273 14.34 -25.40 19.84
C PRO A 273 13.42 -24.87 18.71
N TRP A 274 13.54 -23.58 18.39
CA TRP A 274 12.61 -22.88 17.49
C TRP A 274 12.54 -23.52 16.09
N SER A 275 13.65 -24.11 15.63
CA SER A 275 13.77 -24.72 14.30
C SER A 275 12.85 -25.92 14.06
N LEU A 276 12.21 -26.46 15.11
CA LEU A 276 11.19 -27.49 14.98
C LEU A 276 9.79 -26.90 14.74
N TYR A 277 9.56 -25.66 15.19
CA TYR A 277 8.22 -25.09 15.34
C TYR A 277 7.95 -23.89 14.44
N CYS A 278 8.98 -23.31 13.81
CA CYS A 278 8.83 -22.15 12.92
C CYS A 278 10.06 -21.95 12.01
N GLY A 279 9.90 -21.11 10.97
CA GLY A 279 10.99 -20.72 10.07
C GLY A 279 12.02 -19.78 10.70
N GLU A 280 11.59 -18.96 11.67
CA GLU A 280 12.44 -18.02 12.40
C GLU A 280 11.93 -17.75 13.83
N PRO A 281 12.81 -17.47 14.80
CA PRO A 281 12.40 -17.13 16.15
C PRO A 281 11.93 -15.65 16.26
N PRO A 282 11.00 -15.34 17.18
CA PRO A 282 10.28 -16.28 18.03
C PRO A 282 9.19 -17.03 17.25
N CYS A 283 8.97 -18.30 17.59
CA CYS A 283 7.83 -19.03 17.06
C CYS A 283 6.51 -18.49 17.65
N GLY A 284 5.40 -18.81 16.99
CA GLY A 284 4.05 -18.52 17.47
C GLY A 284 3.02 -18.68 16.35
N GLN A 285 1.94 -19.41 16.62
CA GLN A 285 0.82 -19.57 15.68
C GLN A 285 -0.50 -19.54 16.43
N LEU A 286 -1.54 -18.99 15.82
CA LEU A 286 -2.88 -18.99 16.39
C LEU A 286 -3.37 -20.42 16.65
N ASN A 287 -4.16 -20.56 17.71
CA ASN A 287 -4.74 -21.84 18.12
C ASN A 287 -6.09 -22.07 17.40
N PRO A 288 -6.16 -22.94 16.37
CA PRO A 288 -7.39 -23.17 15.62
C PRO A 288 -8.51 -23.84 16.44
N ASP A 289 -8.18 -24.47 17.58
CA ASP A 289 -9.13 -25.17 18.46
C ASP A 289 -9.84 -24.23 19.42
N ASN A 290 -9.26 -23.06 19.68
CA ASN A 290 -9.83 -22.09 20.57
C ASN A 290 -10.85 -21.22 19.82
N PRO A 291 -12.17 -21.34 20.09
CA PRO A 291 -13.18 -20.56 19.37
C PRO A 291 -13.04 -19.05 19.57
N ASN A 292 -12.44 -18.62 20.69
CA ASN A 292 -12.23 -17.20 21.01
C ASN A 292 -11.26 -16.52 20.04
N VAL A 293 -10.36 -17.27 19.38
CA VAL A 293 -9.45 -16.72 18.36
C VAL A 293 -10.26 -16.06 17.25
N TYR A 294 -11.31 -16.70 16.77
CA TYR A 294 -12.13 -16.18 15.68
C TYR A 294 -12.91 -14.92 16.08
N ASP A 295 -13.32 -14.79 17.35
CA ASP A 295 -13.97 -13.57 17.84
C ASP A 295 -12.96 -12.40 17.99
N VAL A 296 -11.71 -12.71 18.36
CA VAL A 296 -10.62 -11.72 18.37
C VAL A 296 -10.29 -11.28 16.94
N LEU A 297 -10.18 -12.22 15.99
CA LEU A 297 -9.93 -11.92 14.58
C LEU A 297 -11.04 -11.05 13.98
N GLU A 298 -12.32 -11.35 14.25
CA GLU A 298 -13.42 -10.51 13.76
C GLU A 298 -13.31 -9.06 14.24
N LYS A 299 -12.98 -8.87 15.53
CA LYS A 299 -12.77 -7.52 16.11
C LYS A 299 -11.59 -6.82 15.45
N LEU A 300 -10.50 -7.54 15.23
CA LEU A 300 -9.29 -7.01 14.61
C LEU A 300 -9.53 -6.64 13.14
N TYR A 301 -10.13 -7.53 12.35
CA TYR A 301 -10.46 -7.27 10.96
C TYR A 301 -11.39 -6.06 10.81
N ARG A 302 -12.32 -5.86 11.75
CA ARG A 302 -13.16 -4.67 11.80
C ARG A 302 -12.35 -3.40 12.03
N ASP A 303 -11.40 -3.42 12.96
CA ASP A 303 -10.47 -2.29 13.15
C ASP A 303 -9.64 -2.04 11.88
N LEU A 304 -9.09 -3.08 11.24
CA LEU A 304 -8.27 -2.94 10.02
C LEU A 304 -9.05 -2.30 8.86
N LEU A 305 -10.28 -2.75 8.61
CA LEU A 305 -11.16 -2.19 7.59
C LEU A 305 -11.55 -0.74 7.89
N GLU A 306 -11.87 -0.43 9.14
CA GLU A 306 -12.23 0.94 9.56
C GLU A 306 -11.05 1.91 9.52
N LEU A 307 -9.84 1.45 9.87
CA LEU A 307 -8.62 2.26 9.90
C LEU A 307 -8.10 2.56 8.49
N SER A 308 -8.04 1.54 7.63
CA SER A 308 -7.60 1.68 6.24
C SER A 308 -8.65 2.34 5.35
N GLY A 309 -9.93 2.17 5.69
CA GLY A 309 -11.04 2.50 4.81
C GLY A 309 -11.10 1.61 3.56
N GLU A 310 -10.40 0.48 3.55
CA GLU A 310 -10.44 -0.49 2.46
C GLU A 310 -11.74 -1.30 2.47
N ASP A 311 -12.27 -1.54 1.26
CA ASP A 311 -13.52 -2.28 1.04
C ASP A 311 -13.42 -3.21 -0.19
N GLU A 312 -12.25 -3.27 -0.82
CA GLU A 312 -12.00 -4.04 -2.05
C GLU A 312 -10.88 -5.09 -1.84
N LEU A 313 -9.79 -4.71 -1.16
CA LEU A 313 -8.66 -5.58 -0.87
C LEU A 313 -8.51 -5.83 0.63
N PHE A 314 -8.13 -7.05 1.00
CA PHE A 314 -7.74 -7.40 2.37
C PHE A 314 -6.65 -8.47 2.33
N HIS A 315 -5.51 -8.25 3.00
CA HIS A 315 -4.45 -9.27 3.07
C HIS A 315 -4.63 -10.10 4.35
N LEU A 316 -4.79 -11.41 4.20
CA LEU A 316 -5.01 -12.34 5.31
C LEU A 316 -3.71 -13.02 5.78
N GLY A 317 -2.64 -12.88 5.01
CA GLY A 317 -1.36 -13.54 5.24
C GLY A 317 -1.40 -14.98 4.78
N GLY A 318 -1.09 -15.90 5.67
CA GLY A 318 -1.18 -17.35 5.44
C GLY A 318 0.06 -17.93 4.78
N ASP A 319 1.23 -17.38 5.11
CA ASP A 319 2.52 -18.00 4.86
C ASP A 319 2.97 -18.91 6.01
N GLU A 320 3.98 -19.73 5.71
CA GLU A 320 4.83 -20.48 6.64
C GLU A 320 4.19 -21.22 7.85
N VAL A 321 2.91 -21.62 7.76
CA VAL A 321 2.26 -22.43 8.81
C VAL A 321 3.00 -23.74 9.03
N ASN A 322 3.53 -23.88 10.24
CA ASN A 322 4.21 -25.06 10.73
C ASN A 322 3.19 -26.03 11.36
N LEU A 323 2.98 -27.16 10.69
CA LEU A 323 2.05 -28.20 11.14
C LEU A 323 2.59 -29.01 12.33
N GLU A 324 3.92 -29.06 12.52
CA GLU A 324 4.53 -29.76 13.67
C GLU A 324 4.18 -29.06 14.98
N CYS A 325 4.22 -27.72 15.00
CA CYS A 325 3.73 -26.89 16.10
C CYS A 325 2.31 -27.28 16.53
N TRP A 326 1.36 -27.30 15.61
CA TRP A 326 0.00 -27.73 15.92
C TRP A 326 -0.07 -29.21 16.32
N SER A 327 0.67 -30.08 15.63
CA SER A 327 0.66 -31.52 15.92
C SER A 327 1.14 -31.85 17.33
N GLN A 328 2.02 -31.03 17.93
CA GLN A 328 2.56 -31.24 19.27
C GLN A 328 1.74 -30.53 20.35
N HIS A 329 1.29 -29.30 20.09
CA HIS A 329 0.62 -28.48 21.10
C HIS A 329 -0.90 -28.70 21.16
N LEU A 330 -1.51 -29.28 20.13
CA LEU A 330 -2.94 -29.58 20.10
C LEU A 330 -3.25 -31.07 20.38
N GLN A 331 -2.27 -31.91 20.75
CA GLN A 331 -2.40 -33.38 20.92
C GLN A 331 -3.53 -33.84 21.84
N LYS A 332 -3.92 -33.02 22.81
CA LYS A 332 -4.98 -33.33 23.78
C LYS A 332 -6.36 -32.84 23.34
N SER A 333 -6.44 -32.17 22.20
CA SER A 333 -7.67 -31.63 21.66
C SER A 333 -8.44 -32.69 20.88
N THR A 334 -9.76 -32.75 21.09
CA THR A 334 -10.67 -33.56 20.28
C THR A 334 -10.68 -33.12 18.81
N THR A 335 -10.26 -31.90 18.51
CA THR A 335 -10.20 -31.40 17.14
C THR A 335 -9.15 -32.13 16.31
N LEU A 336 -7.93 -32.34 16.83
CA LEU A 336 -6.88 -33.07 16.09
C LEU A 336 -7.29 -34.50 15.74
N LEU A 337 -8.08 -35.16 16.59
CA LEU A 337 -8.57 -36.53 16.34
C LEU A 337 -9.48 -36.62 15.09
N ASN A 338 -10.00 -35.50 14.60
CA ASN A 338 -10.86 -35.45 13.41
C ASN A 338 -10.07 -35.22 12.10
N TYR A 339 -8.76 -34.95 12.16
CA TYR A 339 -7.95 -34.68 10.97
C TYR A 339 -6.87 -35.74 10.78
N THR A 340 -6.85 -36.36 9.60
CA THR A 340 -5.73 -37.21 9.17
C THR A 340 -4.62 -36.40 8.50
N ASP A 341 -4.94 -35.18 8.06
CA ASP A 341 -4.04 -34.24 7.40
C ASP A 341 -4.24 -32.85 8.00
N LEU A 342 -3.19 -32.28 8.58
CA LEU A 342 -3.27 -30.98 9.25
C LEU A 342 -3.37 -29.80 8.26
N HIS A 343 -3.16 -30.02 6.96
CA HIS A 343 -3.52 -29.02 5.95
C HIS A 343 -5.02 -28.79 5.89
N ASP A 344 -5.84 -29.81 6.18
CA ASP A 344 -7.29 -29.64 6.25
C ASP A 344 -7.69 -28.82 7.48
N LEU A 345 -6.98 -28.96 8.60
CA LEU A 345 -7.15 -28.08 9.76
C LEU A 345 -6.80 -26.63 9.43
N TRP A 346 -5.72 -26.40 8.67
CA TRP A 346 -5.37 -25.07 8.17
C TRP A 346 -6.47 -24.52 7.24
N GLY A 347 -6.93 -25.32 6.28
CA GLY A 347 -8.02 -24.93 5.39
C GLY A 347 -9.29 -24.52 6.14
N GLU A 348 -9.68 -25.29 7.17
CA GLU A 348 -10.81 -24.97 8.04
C GLU A 348 -10.59 -23.70 8.88
N PHE A 349 -9.38 -23.48 9.39
CA PHE A 349 -9.02 -22.20 10.03
C PHE A 349 -9.22 -21.04 9.06
N THR A 350 -8.71 -21.15 7.83
CA THR A 350 -8.80 -20.11 6.80
C THR A 350 -10.26 -19.83 6.43
N LEU A 351 -11.10 -20.85 6.25
CA LEU A 351 -12.53 -20.67 5.97
C LEU A 351 -13.26 -19.95 7.11
N LYS A 352 -12.93 -20.28 8.37
CA LYS A 352 -13.49 -19.59 9.54
C LYS A 352 -13.00 -18.14 9.62
N ALA A 353 -11.72 -17.87 9.36
CA ALA A 353 -11.15 -16.53 9.32
C ALA A 353 -11.82 -15.67 8.23
N LEU A 354 -12.01 -16.20 7.02
CA LEU A 354 -12.75 -15.55 5.94
C LEU A 354 -14.21 -15.24 6.34
N LYS A 355 -14.89 -16.18 7.02
CA LYS A 355 -16.24 -15.93 7.53
C LYS A 355 -16.27 -14.81 8.58
N ARG A 356 -15.22 -14.68 9.40
CA ARG A 356 -15.07 -13.57 10.36
C ARG A 356 -14.76 -12.25 9.66
N LEU A 357 -14.00 -12.27 8.58
CA LEU A 357 -13.80 -11.10 7.73
C LEU A 357 -15.13 -10.62 7.12
N ASP A 358 -15.96 -11.53 6.62
CA ASP A 358 -17.30 -11.20 6.13
C ASP A 358 -18.16 -10.56 7.24
N ALA A 359 -18.16 -11.13 8.46
CA ALA A 359 -18.88 -10.59 9.60
C ALA A 359 -18.37 -9.20 10.04
N ALA A 360 -17.05 -9.00 10.04
CA ALA A 360 -16.40 -7.72 10.30
C ALA A 360 -16.85 -6.66 9.27
N ASN A 361 -17.03 -7.07 8.02
CA ASN A 361 -17.53 -6.24 6.91
C ASN A 361 -19.07 -6.29 6.75
N GLN A 362 -19.81 -6.40 7.85
CA GLN A 362 -21.28 -6.33 7.86
C GLN A 362 -21.96 -7.40 6.98
N GLY A 363 -21.36 -8.59 6.88
CA GLY A 363 -21.82 -9.71 6.06
C GLY A 363 -21.49 -9.60 4.58
N LYS A 364 -20.74 -8.56 4.15
CA LYS A 364 -20.32 -8.39 2.76
C LYS A 364 -18.94 -9.00 2.54
N LYS A 365 -18.83 -9.83 1.51
CA LYS A 365 -17.53 -10.36 1.09
C LYS A 365 -16.62 -9.25 0.60
N ILE A 366 -15.35 -9.30 1.02
CA ILE A 366 -14.29 -8.51 0.38
C ILE A 366 -14.08 -9.08 -1.04
N PRO A 367 -14.13 -8.25 -2.09
CA PRO A 367 -13.95 -8.67 -3.46
C PRO A 367 -12.66 -9.44 -3.72
N VAL A 368 -11.55 -9.01 -3.10
CA VAL A 368 -10.24 -9.62 -3.29
C VAL A 368 -9.54 -9.77 -1.94
N VAL A 369 -9.46 -11.01 -1.45
CA VAL A 369 -8.65 -11.39 -0.31
C VAL A 369 -7.30 -11.88 -0.83
N ILE A 370 -6.22 -11.28 -0.36
CA ILE A 370 -4.87 -11.63 -0.74
C ILE A 370 -4.32 -12.60 0.29
N MET A 371 -3.69 -13.68 -0.17
CA MET A 371 -2.97 -14.64 0.67
C MET A 371 -1.60 -14.93 0.07
N TRP A 372 -0.60 -15.18 0.90
CA TRP A 372 0.71 -15.62 0.41
C TRP A 372 0.63 -16.98 -0.28
N SER A 373 1.52 -17.20 -1.25
CA SER A 373 1.75 -18.55 -1.75
C SER A 373 2.31 -19.43 -0.63
N SER A 374 1.71 -20.58 -0.38
CA SER A 374 2.08 -21.49 0.71
C SER A 374 1.65 -22.93 0.39
N ASN A 375 1.82 -23.88 1.31
CA ASN A 375 1.32 -25.24 1.08
C ASN A 375 -0.20 -25.27 0.89
N LEU A 376 -0.96 -24.35 1.49
CA LEU A 376 -2.41 -24.26 1.30
C LEU A 376 -2.78 -23.77 -0.11
N SER A 377 -1.93 -22.98 -0.74
CA SER A 377 -2.11 -22.50 -2.13
C SER A 377 -1.60 -23.50 -3.17
N LYS A 378 -1.33 -24.76 -2.80
CA LYS A 378 -0.94 -25.83 -3.72
C LYS A 378 -2.06 -26.85 -3.89
N ARG A 379 -2.02 -27.61 -5.00
CA ARG A 379 -2.92 -28.76 -5.19
C ARG A 379 -2.60 -29.83 -4.12
N PRO A 380 -3.61 -30.52 -3.55
CA PRO A 380 -5.04 -30.41 -3.88
C PRO A 380 -5.80 -29.33 -3.10
N TYR A 381 -5.17 -28.66 -2.14
CA TYR A 381 -5.84 -27.78 -1.16
C TYR A 381 -6.39 -26.48 -1.76
N ILE A 382 -5.67 -25.88 -2.72
CA ILE A 382 -6.07 -24.60 -3.32
C ILE A 382 -7.48 -24.62 -3.90
N GLY A 383 -7.89 -25.71 -4.57
CA GLY A 383 -9.23 -25.84 -5.13
C GLY A 383 -10.31 -26.20 -4.09
N LYS A 384 -9.90 -26.59 -2.88
CA LYS A 384 -10.80 -26.97 -1.77
C LYS A 384 -11.09 -25.79 -0.85
N TYR A 385 -10.09 -24.96 -0.58
CA TYR A 385 -10.15 -23.94 0.49
C TYR A 385 -10.07 -22.50 -0.01
N LEU A 386 -9.48 -22.27 -1.18
CA LEU A 386 -9.37 -20.93 -1.76
C LEU A 386 -10.37 -20.86 -2.93
N ASP A 387 -11.09 -19.75 -3.05
CA ASP A 387 -12.00 -19.51 -4.17
C ASP A 387 -11.39 -18.43 -5.06
N LYS A 388 -10.91 -18.82 -6.24
CA LYS A 388 -10.31 -17.91 -7.24
C LYS A 388 -11.19 -16.74 -7.67
N LYS A 389 -12.49 -16.76 -7.37
CA LYS A 389 -13.36 -15.60 -7.62
C LYS A 389 -13.11 -14.44 -6.66
N ASN A 390 -12.59 -14.70 -5.47
CA ASN A 390 -12.36 -13.69 -4.45
C ASN A 390 -11.02 -13.82 -3.72
N VAL A 391 -10.20 -14.84 -4.01
CA VAL A 391 -8.86 -15.01 -3.43
C VAL A 391 -7.82 -14.83 -4.53
N VAL A 392 -6.82 -13.99 -4.25
CA VAL A 392 -5.62 -13.78 -5.07
C VAL A 392 -4.41 -14.26 -4.29
N VAL A 393 -3.49 -14.93 -4.97
CA VAL A 393 -2.26 -15.46 -4.34
C VAL A 393 -1.09 -14.51 -4.61
N GLN A 394 -0.51 -13.96 -3.55
CA GLN A 394 0.74 -13.20 -3.58
C GLN A 394 1.92 -14.18 -3.57
N SER A 395 2.46 -14.44 -4.77
CA SER A 395 3.62 -15.32 -4.96
C SER A 395 4.91 -14.63 -4.52
N TRP A 396 5.61 -15.20 -3.54
CA TRP A 396 6.91 -14.71 -3.04
C TRP A 396 8.11 -15.58 -3.48
N GLY A 397 7.83 -16.64 -4.24
CA GLY A 397 8.85 -17.45 -4.90
C GLY A 397 9.64 -16.70 -5.96
N ALA A 398 10.86 -17.17 -6.22
CA ALA A 398 11.61 -16.74 -7.40
C ALA A 398 10.83 -17.05 -8.69
N SER A 399 11.11 -16.35 -9.79
CA SER A 399 10.39 -16.49 -11.07
C SER A 399 10.42 -17.89 -11.70
N GLN A 400 11.25 -18.80 -11.17
CA GLN A 400 11.34 -20.21 -11.58
C GLN A 400 10.69 -21.17 -10.58
N TRP A 401 9.98 -20.69 -9.56
CA TRP A 401 9.21 -21.58 -8.70
C TRP A 401 8.09 -22.25 -9.51
N PRO A 402 8.00 -23.60 -9.49
CA PRO A 402 6.98 -24.34 -10.23
C PRO A 402 5.55 -23.96 -9.85
N ASP A 403 5.35 -23.42 -8.65
CA ASP A 403 4.03 -23.10 -8.12
C ASP A 403 3.38 -21.92 -8.88
N THR A 404 4.14 -20.95 -9.40
CA THR A 404 3.55 -19.78 -10.09
C THR A 404 2.86 -20.16 -11.41
N PRO A 405 3.46 -20.97 -12.31
CA PRO A 405 2.76 -21.53 -13.47
C PRO A 405 1.50 -22.32 -13.10
N ASP A 406 1.53 -23.12 -12.03
CA ASP A 406 0.37 -23.91 -11.59
C ASP A 406 -0.78 -23.02 -11.12
N LEU A 407 -0.50 -21.95 -10.35
CA LEU A 407 -1.50 -20.95 -9.94
C LEU A 407 -2.20 -20.32 -11.15
N MET A 408 -1.42 -19.89 -12.15
CA MET A 408 -1.97 -19.32 -13.39
C MET A 408 -2.81 -20.34 -14.17
N ALA A 409 -2.36 -21.60 -14.24
CA ALA A 409 -3.09 -22.68 -14.90
C ALA A 409 -4.42 -23.00 -14.21
N ASP A 410 -4.49 -22.86 -12.88
CA ASP A 410 -5.71 -23.04 -12.08
C ASP A 410 -6.64 -21.81 -12.13
N GLY A 411 -6.14 -20.69 -12.67
CA GLY A 411 -6.89 -19.46 -12.90
C GLY A 411 -6.92 -18.51 -11.71
N TYR A 412 -5.86 -18.51 -10.90
CA TYR A 412 -5.61 -17.56 -9.81
C TYR A 412 -4.78 -16.35 -10.24
#